data_AF-A0A962T0C5-F1
#
_entry.id   AF-A0A962T0C5-F1
#
_cell.length_a   1.000
_cell.length_b   1.000
_cell.length_c   1.000
_cell.angle_alpha   90.00
_cell.angle_beta   90.00
_cell.angle_gamma   90.00
#
_symmetry.space_group_name_H-M   'P 1'
#
loop_
_entity.id
_entity.type
_entity.pdbx_description
1 polymer ?
#
loop_
_entity_poly.entity_id
_entity_poly.type
_entity_poly.pdbx_seq_one_letter_code
_entity_poly.pdbx_strand_id
1 'polypeptide(L)' 'MQQGEARILERQLIKRFGSLSEEIRQRLAQARPEQLAVWSERLLDGRRWVRFSRVTEA' A
#
# COMPACT_ATOMS: atom_id res chain seq x y z
N MET A 1 -6.19 14.61 -8.29
CA MET A 1 -6.03 14.35 -6.84
C MET A 1 -5.45 12.96 -6.53
N GLN A 2 -5.85 11.91 -7.25
CA GLN A 2 -5.50 10.49 -6.98
C GLN A 2 -3.99 10.16 -6.86
N GLN A 3 -3.11 10.84 -7.60
CA GLN A 3 -1.67 10.60 -7.57
C GLN A 3 -1.00 11.01 -6.24
N GLY A 4 -1.59 11.95 -5.51
CA GLY A 4 -1.07 12.42 -4.22
C GLY A 4 -1.23 11.35 -3.14
N GLU A 5 -2.41 10.73 -3.08
CA GLU A 5 -2.74 9.69 -2.10
C GLU A 5 -1.85 8.45 -2.28
N ALA A 6 -1.63 8.03 -3.53
CA ALA A 6 -0.74 6.91 -3.84
C ALA A 6 0.71 7.16 -3.38
N ARG A 7 1.24 8.37 -3.63
CA ARG A 7 2.59 8.77 -3.18
C ARG A 7 2.71 8.86 -1.66
N ILE A 8 1.68 9.36 -0.98
CA ILE A 8 1.68 9.42 0.48
C ILE A 8 1.68 8.01 1.06
N LEU A 9 0.83 7.13 0.55
CA LEU A 9 0.75 5.75 1.00
C LEU A 9 2.06 5.00 0.72
N GLU A 10 2.66 5.18 -0.46
CA GLU A 10 3.99 4.64 -0.80
C GLU A 10 5.05 5.08 0.22
N ARG A 11 5.14 6.37 0.53
CA ARG A 11 6.11 6.90 1.51
C ARG A 11 5.87 6.36 2.92
N GLN A 12 4.62 6.23 3.34
CA GLN A 12 4.28 5.67 4.66
C GLN A 12 4.66 4.19 4.74
N LEU A 13 4.41 3.44 3.65
CA LEU A 13 4.81 2.05 3.55
C LEU A 13 6.35 1.91 3.56
N ILE A 14 7.07 2.75 2.81
CA ILE A 14 8.54 2.74 2.82
C ILE A 14 9.09 3.06 4.22
N LYS A 15 8.51 4.05 4.88
CA LYS A 15 8.95 4.47 6.22
C LYS A 15 8.67 3.42 7.30
N ARG A 16 7.59 2.64 7.16
CA ARG A 16 7.16 1.64 8.15
C ARG A 16 7.68 0.23 7.89
N PHE A 17 7.89 -0.12 6.62
CA PHE A 17 8.29 -1.48 6.20
C PHE A 17 9.65 -1.53 5.47
N GLY A 18 10.25 -0.38 5.13
CA GLY A 18 11.50 -0.32 4.39
C GLY A 18 11.29 -0.44 2.88
N SER A 19 12.11 -1.24 2.20
CA SER A 19 12.04 -1.37 0.74
C SER A 19 10.74 -2.02 0.28
N LEU A 20 9.95 -1.31 -0.51
CA LEU A 20 8.77 -1.85 -1.18
C LEU A 20 9.14 -2.68 -2.40
N SER A 21 8.63 -3.91 -2.46
CA SER A 21 8.69 -4.76 -3.66
C SER A 21 8.00 -4.08 -4.85
N GLU A 22 8.49 -4.37 -6.06
CA GLU A 22 7.99 -3.80 -7.31
C GLU A 22 6.49 -4.08 -7.51
N GLU A 23 5.99 -5.24 -7.08
CA GLU A 23 4.57 -5.59 -7.12
C GLU A 23 3.68 -4.61 -6.34
N ILE A 24 4.16 -4.16 -5.17
CA ILE A 24 3.43 -3.21 -4.33
C ILE A 24 3.38 -1.85 -5.03
N ARG A 25 4.49 -1.42 -5.65
CA ARG A 25 4.55 -0.18 -6.42
C ARG A 25 3.61 -0.21 -7.63
N GLN A 26 3.58 -1.32 -8.36
CA GLN A 26 2.64 -1.56 -9.46
C GLN A 26 1.18 -1.50 -8.98
N ARG A 27 0.86 -2.13 -7.85
CA ARG A 27 -0.49 -2.07 -7.26
C ARG A 27 -0.88 -0.68 -6.79
N LEU A 28 0.04 0.08 -6.20
CA LEU A 28 -0.21 1.48 -5.82
C LEU A 28 -0.47 2.35 -7.05
N ALA A 29 0.25 2.11 -8.15
CA ALA A 29 0.07 2.83 -9.41
C ALA A 29 -1.25 2.51 -10.13
N GLN A 30 -1.73 1.27 -10.02
CA GLN A 30 -2.99 0.79 -10.62
C GLN A 30 -4.20 0.91 -9.68
N ALA A 31 -3.98 1.27 -8.41
CA ALA A 31 -5.05 1.37 -7.42
C ALA A 31 -5.96 2.54 -7.69
N ARG A 32 -7.27 2.30 -7.52
CA ARG A 32 -8.27 3.35 -7.47
C ARG A 32 -8.17 4.13 -6.15
N PRO A 33 -8.56 5.42 -6.12
CA PRO A 33 -8.50 6.26 -4.92
C PRO A 33 -9.27 5.65 -3.75
N GLU A 34 -10.40 5.00 -4.02
CA GLU A 34 -11.18 4.29 -3.01
C GLU A 34 -10.36 3.16 -2.34
N GLN A 35 -9.54 2.45 -3.12
CA GLN A 35 -8.66 1.40 -2.60
C GLN A 35 -7.49 1.99 -1.80
N LEU A 36 -6.93 3.13 -2.25
CA LEU A 36 -5.89 3.85 -1.54
C LEU A 36 -6.38 4.38 -0.19
N ALA A 37 -7.62 4.88 -0.13
CA ALA A 37 -8.26 5.31 1.11
C ALA A 37 -8.41 4.15 2.10
N VAL A 38 -8.97 3.02 1.65
CA VAL A 38 -9.11 1.80 2.46
C VAL A 38 -7.75 1.28 2.95
N TRP A 39 -6.71 1.34 2.11
CA TRP A 39 -5.35 0.95 2.52
C TRP A 39 -4.73 1.91 3.52
N SER A 40 -4.98 3.22 3.37
CA SER A 40 -4.56 4.25 4.32
C SER A 40 -5.20 4.03 5.69
N GLU A 41 -6.51 3.79 5.73
CA GLU A 41 -7.22 3.46 6.96
C GLU A 41 -6.70 2.18 7.60
N ARG A 42 -6.50 1.10 6.82
CA ARG A 42 -5.93 -0.15 7.31
C ARG A 42 -4.49 -0.01 7.82
N LEU A 43 -3.72 0.90 7.22
CA LEU A 43 -2.37 1.21 7.67
C LEU A 43 -2.39 1.95 9.01
N LEU A 44 -3.36 2.85 9.22
CA LEU A 44 -3.57 3.57 10.48
C LEU A 44 -4.18 2.69 11.59
N ASP A 45 -5.12 1.80 11.24
CA ASP A 45 -5.84 0.88 12.16
C ASP A 45 -4.92 -0.21 12.76
N GLY A 46 -3.72 -0.38 12.20
CA GLY A 46 -2.60 -0.88 12.99
C GLY A 46 -2.35 -2.38 12.97
N ARG A 47 -2.91 -3.17 12.04
CA ARG A 47 -2.54 -4.60 11.93
C ARG A 47 -2.16 -5.06 10.53
N ARG A 48 -0.84 -5.24 10.36
CA ARG A 48 -0.18 -6.22 9.50
C ARG A 48 -0.76 -6.33 8.08
N TRP A 49 -0.65 -5.26 7.31
CA TRP A 49 -0.88 -5.30 5.85
C TRP A 49 0.10 -6.24 5.12
N VAL A 50 1.30 -6.48 5.67
CA VAL A 50 2.36 -7.35 5.12
C VAL A 50 1.96 -8.82 4.90
N ARG A 51 0.82 -9.29 5.43
CA ARG A 51 0.33 -10.63 5.07
C ARG A 51 -0.34 -10.66 3.68
N PHE A 52 -0.73 -9.52 3.13
CA PHE A 52 -1.32 -9.45 1.79
C PHE A 52 -0.32 -9.87 0.69
N SER A 53 0.99 -9.66 0.87
CA SER A 53 2.01 -10.10 -0.10
C SER A 53 2.44 -11.56 0.04
N ARG A 54 1.86 -12.34 0.99
CA ARG A 54 2.12 -13.79 1.13
C ARG A 54 0.94 -14.65 0.65
N VAL A 55 -0.14 -14.06 0.15
CA VAL A 55 -1.36 -14.77 -0.32
C VAL A 55 -1.37 -14.82 -1.85
N THR A 56 -0.22 -14.89 -2.50
CA THR A 56 -0.14 -15.03 -3.96
C THR A 56 1.07 -15.85 -4.40
N GLU A 57 1.37 -16.89 -3.63
CA GLU A 57 2.13 -18.05 -4.09
C GLU A 57 1.38 -19.30 -3.59
N ALA A 58 0.39 -19.73 -4.37
CA ALA A 58 -0.19 -21.09 -4.50
C ALA A 58 -1.59 -21.00 -5.11
#